data_AF-Q11MI4-F1
#
_entry.id   AF-Q11MI4-F1
#
_cell.length_a   1.000
_cell.length_b   1.000
_cell.length_c   1.000
_cell.angle_alpha   90.00
_cell.angle_beta   90.00
_cell.angle_gamma   90.00
#
_symmetry.space_group_name_H-M   'P 1'
#
loop_
_entity.id
_entity.type
_entity.pdbx_description
1 polymer ?
#
loop_
_entity_poly.entity_id
_entity_poly.type
_entity_poly.pdbx_seq_one_letter_code
_entity_poly.pdbx_strand_id
1 'polypeptide(L)'
;MQFLLFMLSAAMTTFVGADASAVERPAGPPVGVYLWYPNASAMPTDQDCEKLVADIQPSRSKAEDWLWGRVPEGDDSREVEFYLWDRMEPTFAAEGDYDSGSVVWESTATGTTSFTLTPDDHPDTSIRGTIRTSPEGKVLSVTLKGIPLDGGAVDRTTYYCSFDDIGVET
;
A
#
# COMPACT_ATOMS: atom_id res chain seq x y z
N MET A 1 -65.63 46.36 1.46
CA MET A 1 -64.27 46.14 0.96
C MET A 1 -63.52 45.32 2.00
N GLN A 2 -63.35 44.02 1.75
CA GLN A 2 -62.74 43.06 2.66
C GLN A 2 -61.55 42.45 1.93
N PHE A 3 -60.34 42.79 2.38
CA PHE A 3 -59.09 42.29 1.81
C PHE A 3 -58.80 40.91 2.41
N LEU A 4 -58.81 39.87 1.57
CA LEU A 4 -58.32 38.54 1.91
C LEU A 4 -56.78 38.55 1.86
N LEU A 5 -56.16 38.17 2.97
CA LEU A 5 -54.72 37.94 3.08
C LEU A 5 -54.43 36.46 2.76
N PHE A 6 -53.69 36.19 1.69
CA PHE A 6 -53.14 34.86 1.38
C PHE A 6 -51.90 34.60 2.25
N MET A 7 -51.94 33.59 3.13
CA MET A 7 -50.73 33.00 3.72
C MET A 7 -50.22 31.87 2.82
N LEU A 8 -49.04 32.07 2.25
CA LEU A 8 -48.28 31.06 1.51
C LEU A 8 -47.42 30.29 2.53
N SER A 9 -47.73 29.01 2.77
CA SER A 9 -46.93 28.14 3.64
C SER A 9 -45.91 27.38 2.78
N ALA A 10 -44.63 27.69 2.95
CA ALA A 10 -43.54 26.96 2.30
C ALA A 10 -43.04 25.85 3.24
N ALA A 11 -43.28 24.60 2.87
CA ALA A 11 -42.71 23.44 3.54
C ALA A 11 -41.24 23.27 3.13
N MET A 12 -40.33 23.37 4.11
CA MET A 12 -38.90 23.21 3.91
C MET A 12 -38.54 21.74 4.17
N THR A 13 -38.31 20.97 3.11
CA THR A 13 -37.84 19.58 3.19
C THR A 13 -36.33 19.57 3.35
N THR A 14 -35.83 19.23 4.53
CA THR A 14 -34.40 18.99 4.76
C THR A 14 -34.03 17.60 4.27
N PHE A 15 -33.24 17.51 3.20
CA PHE A 15 -32.50 16.30 2.86
C PHE A 15 -31.39 16.09 3.89
N VAL A 16 -31.52 15.05 4.70
CA VAL A 16 -30.40 14.54 5.50
C VAL A 16 -29.51 13.75 4.55
N GLY A 17 -28.37 14.32 4.19
CA GLY A 17 -27.32 13.62 3.45
C GLY A 17 -26.79 12.46 4.29
N ALA A 18 -26.67 11.29 3.68
CA ALA A 18 -25.99 10.16 4.28
C ALA A 18 -24.51 10.50 4.43
N ASP A 19 -24.05 10.64 5.68
CA ASP A 19 -22.62 10.58 6.01
C ASP A 19 -22.10 9.20 5.55
N ALA A 20 -21.35 9.20 4.46
CA ALA A 20 -20.46 8.09 4.14
C ALA A 20 -19.41 8.07 5.25
N SER A 21 -19.60 7.21 6.25
CA SER A 21 -18.58 6.95 7.27
C SER A 21 -17.30 6.55 6.56
N ALA A 22 -16.32 7.47 6.53
CA ALA A 22 -14.96 7.12 6.20
C ALA A 22 -14.56 6.02 7.19
N VAL A 23 -14.27 4.83 6.69
CA VAL A 23 -13.71 3.75 7.49
C VAL A 23 -12.41 4.30 8.07
N GLU A 24 -12.42 4.60 9.38
CA GLU A 24 -11.24 5.05 10.10
C GLU A 24 -10.22 3.92 10.02
N ARG A 25 -9.13 4.15 9.30
CA ARG A 25 -8.10 3.14 9.12
C ARG A 25 -7.50 2.73 10.46
N PRO A 26 -7.10 1.46 10.60
CA PRO A 26 -6.38 1.04 11.80
C PRO A 26 -5.18 1.94 12.03
N ALA A 27 -5.08 2.47 13.24
CA ALA A 27 -3.93 3.25 13.69
C ALA A 27 -2.74 2.28 13.85
N GLY A 28 -1.90 2.17 12.82
CA GLY A 28 -0.76 1.26 12.83
C GLY A 28 -0.08 1.13 11.47
N PRO A 29 1.04 0.39 11.40
CA PRO A 29 1.71 0.09 10.14
C PRO A 29 0.77 -0.66 9.18
N PRO A 30 0.85 -0.38 7.87
CA PRO A 30 0.05 -1.06 6.85
C PRO A 30 0.64 -2.45 6.58
N VAL A 31 0.38 -3.39 7.48
CA VAL A 31 0.83 -4.79 7.39
C VAL A 31 -0.06 -5.54 6.38
N GLY A 32 0.53 -6.29 5.45
CA GLY A 32 -0.20 -7.02 4.43
C GLY A 32 0.67 -7.55 3.30
N VAL A 33 0.00 -8.04 2.25
CA VAL A 33 0.60 -8.40 0.96
C VAL A 33 0.16 -7.38 -0.05
N TYR A 34 1.11 -6.88 -0.84
CA TYR A 34 0.87 -5.84 -1.83
C TYR A 34 1.47 -6.23 -3.18
N LEU A 35 0.91 -5.76 -4.28
CA LEU A 35 1.44 -6.03 -5.61
C LEU A 35 2.38 -4.89 -6.02
N TRP A 36 3.63 -5.18 -6.38
CA TRP A 36 4.55 -4.16 -6.87
C TRP A 36 4.03 -3.49 -8.14
N TYR A 37 4.14 -2.16 -8.17
CA TYR A 37 3.85 -1.36 -9.34
C TYR A 37 5.15 -1.06 -10.12
N PRO A 38 5.31 -1.56 -11.37
CA PRO A 38 6.60 -1.62 -12.05
C PRO A 38 7.19 -0.28 -12.48
N ASN A 39 6.40 0.80 -12.47
CA ASN A 39 6.85 2.12 -12.91
C ASN A 39 7.10 3.04 -11.71
N ALA A 40 8.37 3.34 -11.43
CA ALA A 40 8.79 4.22 -10.32
C ALA A 40 8.81 5.72 -10.68
N SER A 41 8.50 6.10 -11.93
CA SER A 41 8.66 7.49 -12.41
C SER A 41 7.65 8.46 -11.78
N ALA A 42 6.51 7.95 -11.33
CA ALA A 42 5.45 8.68 -10.65
C ALA A 42 4.64 7.74 -9.77
N MET A 43 4.02 8.28 -8.72
CA MET A 43 3.07 7.53 -7.90
C MET A 43 1.87 7.11 -8.76
N PRO A 44 1.47 5.82 -8.76
CA PRO A 44 0.30 5.37 -9.49
C PRO A 44 -0.98 6.01 -8.93
N THR A 45 -2.01 6.08 -9.77
CA THR A 45 -3.37 6.38 -9.32
C THR A 45 -4.04 5.12 -8.77
N ASP A 46 -5.12 5.30 -8.02
CA ASP A 46 -5.93 4.18 -7.54
C ASP A 46 -6.47 3.33 -8.71
N GLN A 47 -6.80 3.95 -9.85
CA GLN A 47 -7.22 3.26 -11.08
C GLN A 47 -6.09 2.45 -11.73
N ASP A 48 -4.85 2.94 -11.70
CA ASP A 48 -3.69 2.18 -12.19
C ASP A 48 -3.50 0.90 -11.37
N CYS A 49 -3.70 0.99 -10.06
CA CYS A 49 -3.65 -0.17 -9.17
C CYS A 49 -4.80 -1.15 -9.40
N GLU A 50 -6.04 -0.67 -9.57
CA GLU A 50 -7.17 -1.54 -9.92
C GLU A 50 -6.92 -2.30 -11.21
N LYS A 51 -6.41 -1.61 -12.24
CA LYS A 51 -6.06 -2.24 -13.52
C LYS A 51 -4.98 -3.30 -13.35
N LEU A 52 -3.89 -2.97 -12.64
CA LEU A 52 -2.79 -3.90 -12.43
C LEU A 52 -3.24 -5.15 -11.65
N VAL A 53 -4.02 -4.97 -10.59
CA VAL A 53 -4.59 -6.08 -9.80
C VAL A 53 -5.52 -6.94 -10.66
N ALA A 54 -6.34 -6.34 -11.52
CA ALA A 54 -7.21 -7.10 -12.42
C ALA A 54 -6.43 -7.88 -13.50
N ASP A 55 -5.33 -7.31 -14.01
CA ASP A 55 -4.49 -7.92 -15.04
C ASP A 55 -3.64 -9.08 -14.48
N ILE A 56 -3.07 -8.91 -13.28
CA ILE A 56 -2.18 -9.90 -12.64
C ILE A 56 -2.94 -10.94 -11.83
N GLN A 57 -4.08 -10.55 -11.23
CA GLN A 57 -4.85 -11.40 -10.31
C GLN A 57 -3.96 -11.95 -9.18
N PRO A 58 -3.33 -11.07 -8.38
CA PRO A 58 -2.46 -11.49 -7.29
C PRO A 58 -3.28 -12.23 -6.23
N SER A 59 -2.63 -13.14 -5.49
CA SER A 59 -3.27 -13.78 -4.34
C SER A 59 -2.28 -13.96 -3.20
N ARG A 60 -2.79 -13.93 -1.97
CA ARG A 60 -1.95 -14.20 -0.79
C ARG A 60 -1.34 -15.61 -0.86
N SER A 61 -2.11 -16.60 -1.29
CA SER A 61 -1.65 -17.99 -1.40
C SER A 61 -0.47 -18.13 -2.35
N LYS A 62 -0.54 -17.51 -3.55
CA LYS A 62 0.55 -17.55 -4.52
C LYS A 62 1.82 -16.96 -3.94
N ALA A 63 1.68 -15.78 -3.37
CA ALA A 63 2.79 -15.08 -2.76
C ALA A 63 3.40 -15.93 -1.61
N GLU A 64 2.56 -16.65 -0.83
CA GLU A 64 3.04 -17.47 0.29
C GLU A 64 3.78 -18.69 -0.25
N ASP A 65 3.31 -19.27 -1.35
CA ASP A 65 4.02 -20.34 -2.03
C ASP A 65 5.39 -19.87 -2.54
N TRP A 66 5.52 -18.63 -3.01
CA TRP A 66 6.82 -18.00 -3.29
C TRP A 66 7.69 -17.89 -2.04
N LEU A 67 7.16 -17.36 -0.95
CA LEU A 67 7.89 -17.19 0.31
C LEU A 67 8.45 -18.51 0.86
N TRP A 68 7.70 -19.60 0.71
CA TRP A 68 8.04 -20.91 1.26
C TRP A 68 8.68 -21.87 0.24
N GLY A 69 8.98 -21.41 -0.98
CA GLY A 69 9.58 -22.25 -2.03
C GLY A 69 8.68 -23.40 -2.49
N ARG A 70 7.36 -23.21 -2.43
CA ARG A 70 6.34 -24.19 -2.87
C ARG A 70 5.83 -23.93 -4.30
N VAL A 71 6.39 -22.95 -4.98
CA VAL A 71 6.02 -22.58 -6.36
C VAL A 71 6.24 -23.78 -7.28
N PRO A 72 5.23 -24.21 -8.04
CA PRO A 72 5.39 -25.29 -9.01
C PRO A 72 6.47 -24.99 -10.06
N GLU A 73 7.24 -26.02 -10.46
CA GLU A 73 8.20 -25.88 -11.56
C GLU A 73 7.50 -25.47 -12.86
N GLY A 74 8.03 -24.44 -13.54
CA GLY A 74 7.48 -23.92 -14.80
C GLY A 74 6.41 -22.84 -14.64
N ASP A 75 6.16 -22.39 -13.41
CA ASP A 75 5.41 -21.17 -13.17
C ASP A 75 6.28 -19.94 -13.50
N ASP A 76 6.17 -19.47 -14.74
CA ASP A 76 6.84 -18.25 -15.24
C ASP A 76 6.17 -16.96 -14.73
N SER A 77 5.16 -17.07 -13.85
CA SER A 77 4.59 -15.90 -13.18
C SER A 77 5.63 -15.35 -12.19
N ARG A 78 6.53 -14.50 -12.71
CA ARG A 78 7.38 -13.63 -11.88
C ARG A 78 6.47 -12.56 -11.26
N GLU A 79 5.59 -12.98 -10.36
CA GLU A 79 4.67 -12.09 -9.69
C GLU A 79 5.42 -11.47 -8.51
N VAL A 80 5.32 -10.14 -8.47
CA VAL A 80 6.18 -9.27 -7.66
C VAL A 80 5.35 -8.84 -6.46
N GLU A 81 4.93 -9.81 -5.66
CA GLU A 81 4.24 -9.53 -4.40
C GLU A 81 5.22 -9.12 -3.31
N PHE A 82 4.77 -8.14 -2.54
CA PHE A 82 5.50 -7.47 -1.48
C PHE A 82 4.87 -7.79 -0.14
N TYR A 83 5.65 -8.40 0.74
CA TYR A 83 5.22 -8.71 2.09
C TYR A 83 5.68 -7.65 3.06
N LEU A 84 4.74 -7.19 3.85
CA LEU A 84 4.99 -6.22 4.88
C LEU A 84 4.38 -6.65 6.19
N TRP A 85 5.23 -6.93 7.17
CA TRP A 85 4.88 -7.23 8.56
C TRP A 85 6.01 -6.77 9.48
N ASP A 86 6.38 -7.50 10.54
CA ASP A 86 7.63 -7.20 11.28
C ASP A 86 8.90 -7.45 10.45
N ARG A 87 8.71 -7.83 9.18
CA ARG A 87 9.71 -8.04 8.16
C ARG A 87 9.21 -7.54 6.79
N MET A 88 10.15 -7.25 5.92
CA MET A 88 9.93 -6.80 4.55
C MET A 88 10.50 -7.86 3.60
N GLU A 89 9.66 -8.49 2.76
CA GLU A 89 10.10 -9.48 1.74
C GLU A 89 9.69 -9.03 0.34
N PRO A 90 10.56 -9.30 -0.66
CA PRO A 90 11.70 -8.48 -0.98
C PRO A 90 11.28 -7.17 -1.64
N THR A 91 11.78 -6.07 -1.08
CA THR A 91 11.62 -4.70 -1.61
C THR A 91 12.91 -4.25 -2.29
N PHE A 92 12.99 -4.40 -3.60
CA PHE A 92 13.96 -3.72 -4.48
C PHE A 92 15.45 -4.03 -4.23
N ALA A 93 16.13 -4.74 -5.15
CA ALA A 93 16.53 -4.26 -6.48
C ALA A 93 17.34 -2.94 -6.48
N ALA A 94 17.90 -2.57 -5.33
CA ALA A 94 18.79 -1.44 -5.20
C ALA A 94 20.14 -1.70 -5.89
N GLU A 95 20.59 -2.95 -5.94
CA GLU A 95 21.73 -3.45 -6.73
C GLU A 95 21.38 -4.66 -7.63
N GLY A 96 20.14 -5.17 -7.55
CA GLY A 96 19.78 -6.45 -8.17
C GLY A 96 19.97 -7.65 -7.24
N ASP A 97 20.36 -7.42 -5.99
CA ASP A 97 20.07 -8.29 -4.86
C ASP A 97 18.71 -7.92 -4.25
N TYR A 98 18.04 -8.94 -3.74
CA TYR A 98 16.72 -8.87 -3.17
C TYR A 98 16.89 -8.92 -1.65
N ASP A 99 17.13 -7.77 -1.02
CA ASP A 99 17.35 -7.73 0.42
C ASP A 99 16.02 -7.77 1.18
N SER A 100 15.76 -8.90 1.81
CA SER A 100 14.77 -9.00 2.87
C SER A 100 15.37 -8.58 4.20
N GLY A 101 14.54 -8.13 5.13
CA GLY A 101 15.06 -7.67 6.41
C GLY A 101 14.02 -7.42 7.49
N SER A 102 14.50 -7.37 8.72
CA SER A 102 13.68 -7.05 9.89
C SER A 102 13.29 -5.57 9.93
N VAL A 103 12.06 -5.29 10.34
CA VAL A 103 11.50 -3.94 10.39
C VAL A 103 11.13 -3.58 11.83
N VAL A 104 11.64 -2.44 12.30
CA VAL A 104 11.19 -1.83 13.55
C VAL A 104 10.26 -0.67 13.21
N TRP A 105 9.00 -0.83 13.60
CA TRP A 105 7.98 0.21 13.42
C TRP A 105 8.15 1.34 14.43
N GLU A 106 8.07 2.57 13.95
CA GLU A 106 8.15 3.75 14.79
C GLU A 106 6.76 4.39 14.93
N SER A 107 6.61 5.67 14.59
CA SER A 107 5.34 6.38 14.67
C SER A 107 4.53 6.27 13.39
N THR A 108 3.21 6.15 13.53
CA THR A 108 2.25 6.34 12.43
C THR A 108 1.48 7.64 12.68
N ALA A 109 1.56 8.57 11.74
CA ALA A 109 0.86 9.85 11.81
C ALA A 109 0.34 10.23 10.42
N THR A 110 -0.93 10.65 10.33
CA THR A 110 -1.53 11.17 9.09
C THR A 110 -1.35 10.27 7.86
N GLY A 111 -1.51 8.95 8.02
CA GLY A 111 -1.37 7.96 6.93
C GLY A 111 0.08 7.70 6.48
N THR A 112 1.06 8.16 7.26
CA THR A 112 2.48 7.86 7.07
C THR A 112 3.02 7.12 8.29
N THR A 113 3.65 5.98 8.06
CA THR A 113 4.32 5.15 9.07
C THR A 113 5.83 5.24 8.86
N SER A 114 6.58 5.62 9.90
CA SER A 114 8.05 5.58 9.87
C SER A 114 8.56 4.22 10.35
N PHE A 115 9.70 3.80 9.83
CA PHE A 115 10.34 2.53 10.20
C PHE A 115 11.86 2.58 10.04
N THR A 116 12.52 1.62 10.68
CA THR A 116 13.92 1.28 10.43
C THR A 116 14.01 -0.16 9.94
N LEU A 117 14.69 -0.37 8.81
CA LEU A 117 14.98 -1.66 8.19
C LEU A 117 16.43 -2.07 8.47
N THR A 118 16.62 -3.29 8.92
CA THR A 118 17.93 -3.95 8.99
C THR A 118 17.93 -5.10 7.98
N PRO A 119 18.67 -4.98 6.87
CA PRO A 119 18.80 -6.06 5.88
C PRO A 119 19.42 -7.32 6.50
N ASP A 120 18.97 -8.49 6.09
CA ASP A 120 19.48 -9.77 6.63
C ASP A 120 20.95 -10.00 6.27
N ASP A 121 21.34 -9.69 5.03
CA ASP A 121 22.70 -9.86 4.52
C ASP A 121 23.67 -8.76 4.99
N HIS A 122 23.13 -7.67 5.56
CA HIS A 122 23.87 -6.52 6.10
C HIS A 122 23.35 -6.11 7.50
N PRO A 123 23.53 -6.95 8.54
CA PRO A 123 22.91 -6.75 9.86
C PRO A 123 23.50 -5.57 10.66
N ASP A 124 24.63 -5.02 10.21
CA ASP A 124 25.25 -3.81 10.74
C ASP A 124 24.74 -2.52 10.09
N THR A 125 23.91 -2.65 9.05
CA THR A 125 23.31 -1.54 8.33
C THR A 125 21.91 -1.26 8.84
N SER A 126 21.59 0.03 9.06
CA SER A 126 20.24 0.48 9.43
C SER A 126 19.75 1.53 8.44
N ILE A 127 18.65 1.21 7.75
CA ILE A 127 18.05 2.05 6.73
C ILE A 127 16.76 2.63 7.27
N ARG A 128 16.65 3.96 7.31
CA ARG A 128 15.39 4.61 7.68
C ARG A 128 14.45 4.63 6.50
N GLY A 129 13.16 4.46 6.76
CA GLY A 129 12.14 4.53 5.75
C GLY A 129 10.81 5.10 6.22
N THR A 130 9.94 5.35 5.25
CA THR A 130 8.57 5.78 5.47
C THR A 130 7.65 5.04 4.52
N ILE A 131 6.49 4.62 5.03
CA ILE A 131 5.41 4.07 4.25
C ILE A 131 4.27 5.07 4.26
N ARG A 132 3.75 5.40 3.08
CA ARG A 132 2.58 6.27 2.94
C ARG A 132 1.49 5.52 2.22
N THR A 133 0.29 5.52 2.79
CA THR A 133 -0.90 4.99 2.14
C THR A 133 -1.70 6.13 1.53
N SER A 134 -2.15 5.96 0.29
CA SER A 134 -3.10 6.86 -0.38
C SER A 134 -4.39 7.04 0.43
N PRO A 135 -5.15 8.14 0.25
CA PRO A 135 -6.42 8.34 0.95
C PRO A 135 -7.40 7.18 0.78
N GLU A 136 -7.50 6.59 -0.42
CA GLU A 136 -8.39 5.46 -0.69
C GLU A 136 -7.81 4.11 -0.26
N GLY A 137 -6.48 3.99 -0.22
CA GLY A 137 -5.81 2.83 0.37
C GLY A 137 -5.20 1.89 -0.63
N LYS A 138 -5.47 2.14 -1.90
CA LYS A 138 -5.09 1.27 -3.00
C LYS A 138 -3.62 1.39 -3.35
N VAL A 139 -3.03 2.56 -3.11
CA VAL A 139 -1.60 2.79 -3.32
C VAL A 139 -0.85 2.87 -1.99
N LEU A 140 0.26 2.13 -1.91
CA LEU A 140 1.27 2.18 -0.88
C LEU A 140 2.58 2.70 -1.49
N SER A 141 3.20 3.70 -0.86
CA SER A 141 4.52 4.21 -1.22
C SER A 141 5.50 3.85 -0.11
N VAL A 142 6.52 3.05 -0.41
CA VAL A 142 7.63 2.76 0.49
C VAL A 142 8.82 3.61 0.05
N THR A 143 9.31 4.47 0.93
CA THR A 143 10.52 5.27 0.68
C THR A 143 11.61 4.86 1.65
N LEU A 144 12.76 4.42 1.14
CA LEU A 144 13.98 4.22 1.89
C LEU A 144 14.89 5.43 1.73
N LYS A 145 15.51 5.86 2.82
CA LYS A 145 16.30 7.10 2.87
C LYS A 145 17.78 6.80 2.97
N GLY A 146 18.57 7.53 2.20
CA GLY A 146 20.02 7.46 2.25
C GLY A 146 20.59 6.09 1.91
N ILE A 147 20.03 5.40 0.91
CA ILE A 147 20.54 4.14 0.40
C ILE A 147 21.95 4.36 -0.15
N PRO A 148 22.98 3.67 0.38
CA PRO A 148 24.34 3.79 -0.12
C PRO A 148 24.41 3.21 -1.54
N LEU A 149 24.98 3.97 -2.47
CA LEU A 149 25.30 3.54 -3.83
C LEU A 149 26.70 4.04 -4.21
N ASP A 150 27.26 3.44 -5.26
CA ASP A 150 28.47 3.96 -5.89
C ASP A 150 28.26 5.42 -6.32
N GLY A 151 28.93 6.34 -5.61
CA GLY A 151 28.87 7.78 -5.86
C GLY A 151 28.00 8.58 -4.89
N GLY A 152 27.37 7.97 -3.88
CA GLY A 152 26.70 8.69 -2.80
C GLY A 152 25.47 7.98 -2.24
N ALA A 153 24.78 8.65 -1.31
CA ALA A 153 23.53 8.16 -0.74
C ALA A 153 22.32 8.75 -1.48
N VAL A 154 21.33 7.94 -1.82
CA VAL A 154 20.10 8.38 -2.49
C VAL A 154 18.85 7.90 -1.77
N ASP A 155 17.78 8.69 -1.84
CA ASP A 155 16.46 8.23 -1.42
C ASP A 155 15.81 7.45 -2.57
N ARG A 156 15.11 6.36 -2.24
CA ARG A 156 14.41 5.52 -3.22
C ARG A 156 12.97 5.31 -2.79
N THR A 157 12.05 5.51 -3.72
CA THR A 157 10.62 5.28 -3.52
C THR A 157 10.13 4.20 -4.45
N THR A 158 9.43 3.22 -3.88
CA THR A 158 8.75 2.15 -4.60
C THR A 158 7.26 2.20 -4.29
N TYR A 159 6.46 1.87 -5.31
CA TYR A 159 5.01 1.86 -5.20
C TYR A 159 4.46 0.44 -5.23
N TYR A 160 3.43 0.21 -4.45
CA TYR A 160 2.71 -1.04 -4.37
C TYR A 160 1.21 -0.79 -4.39
N CYS A 161 0.47 -1.76 -4.90
CA CYS A 161 -0.97 -1.76 -4.99
C CYS A 161 -1.53 -2.72 -3.94
N SER A 162 -2.43 -2.24 -3.08
CA SER A 162 -3.22 -3.14 -2.24
C SER A 162 -4.20 -3.90 -3.12
N PHE A 163 -4.44 -5.15 -2.76
CA PHE A 163 -5.53 -5.93 -3.32
C PHE A 163 -6.28 -6.60 -2.18
N ASP A 164 -7.60 -6.66 -2.32
CA ASP A 164 -8.38 -7.51 -1.44
C ASP A 164 -8.13 -8.94 -1.88
N ASP A 165 -7.80 -9.80 -0.92
CA ASP A 165 -7.79 -11.24 -1.14
C ASP A 165 -9.25 -11.64 -1.36
N ILE A 166 -9.68 -11.71 -2.63
CA ILE A 166 -10.95 -12.35 -2.98
C ILE A 166 -10.70 -13.86 -2.82
N GLY A 167 -10.48 -14.27 -1.58
CA GLY A 167 -10.34 -15.65 -1.16
C GLY A 167 -11.67 -16.34 -1.42
N VAL A 168 -11.85 -16.83 -2.63
CA VAL A 168 -12.80 -17.89 -2.89
C VAL A 168 -12.19 -19.17 -2.32
N GLU A 169 -12.34 -19.34 -1.00
CA GLU A 169 -12.53 -20.68 -0.47
C GLU A 169 -13.85 -21.20 -1.07
N THR A 170 -13.76 -22.13 -2.02
CA THR A 170 -14.86 -23.00 -2.43
C THR A 170 -14.49 -24.45 -2.20
#